data_AF-A0A914XZM4-F1
#
_entry.id   AF-A0A914XZM4-F1
#
_cell.length_a   1.000
_cell.length_b   1.000
_cell.length_c   1.000
_cell.angle_alpha   90.00
_cell.angle_beta   90.00
_cell.angle_gamma   90.00
#
_symmetry.space_group_name_H-M   'P 1'
#
loop_
_entity.id
_entity.type
_entity.pdbx_description
1 polymer ?
#
loop_
_entity_poly.entity_id
_entity_poly.type
_entity_poly.pdbx_seq_one_letter_code
_entity_poly.pdbx_strand_id
1 'polypeptide(L)'
;MEKSRPAPTICNIGNFTLEQVASYNIHIDTGNTKTPSVITLHEVPGFLIEAFSKFQQLEGCRVEGVFRKEGNSLRCKENPMPVFFGTKMIPPNFLVHDVCSWIKKFFRELRQPIFVTRETKLLQFAESLNGDVLFGALISLLDRLPPSHMGTLGYLMRCLQEVKIN
;
A
#
# COMPACT_ATOMS: atom_id res chain seq x y z
N MET A 1 14.64 -17.56 24.00
CA MET A 1 14.97 -18.53 22.94
C MET A 1 14.74 -17.85 21.61
N GLU A 2 15.83 -17.43 21.00
CA GLU A 2 15.87 -16.66 19.76
C GLU A 2 15.64 -17.63 18.59
N LYS A 3 14.52 -17.49 17.88
CA LYS A 3 14.31 -18.23 16.63
C LYS A 3 15.17 -17.54 15.56
N SER A 4 16.29 -18.16 15.20
CA SER A 4 17.10 -17.78 14.05
C SER A 4 16.22 -17.80 12.79
N ARG A 5 16.01 -16.63 12.17
CA ARG A 5 15.30 -16.52 10.90
C ARG A 5 16.18 -17.09 9.78
N PRO A 6 15.64 -17.88 8.84
CA PRO A 6 16.41 -18.29 7.67
C PRO A 6 16.79 -17.05 6.86
N ALA A 7 18.04 -17.02 6.39
CA ALA A 7 18.51 -15.98 5.48
C ALA A 7 17.63 -15.95 4.21
N PRO A 8 17.27 -14.78 3.69
CA PRO A 8 16.44 -14.70 2.49
C PRO A 8 17.20 -15.30 1.31
N THR A 9 16.70 -16.40 0.78
CA THR A 9 17.14 -16.95 -0.50
C THR A 9 16.83 -15.92 -1.58
N ILE A 10 17.88 -15.32 -2.16
CA ILE A 10 17.74 -14.37 -3.26
C ILE A 10 17.29 -15.14 -4.50
N CYS A 11 15.98 -15.19 -4.73
CA CYS A 11 15.39 -15.66 -5.98
C CYS A 11 15.30 -14.47 -6.94
N ASN A 12 15.99 -14.55 -8.08
CA ASN A 12 15.86 -13.56 -9.15
C ASN A 12 14.47 -13.65 -9.80
N ILE A 13 13.93 -12.46 -10.12
CA ILE A 13 12.74 -12.14 -10.94
C ILE A 13 11.44 -11.88 -10.15
N GLY A 14 11.29 -10.62 -9.74
CA GLY A 14 10.07 -9.83 -9.97
C GLY A 14 9.02 -9.83 -8.86
N ASN A 15 8.71 -10.98 -8.26
CA ASN A 15 7.45 -11.09 -7.53
C ASN A 15 7.62 -11.57 -6.08
N PHE A 16 7.02 -10.84 -5.13
CA PHE A 16 7.02 -11.15 -3.70
C PHE A 16 5.60 -11.20 -3.12
N THR A 17 5.44 -11.76 -1.94
CA THR A 17 4.16 -11.83 -1.21
C THR A 17 4.19 -10.88 -0.01
N LEU A 18 3.02 -10.44 0.46
CA LEU A 18 2.95 -9.49 1.58
C LEU A 18 3.48 -10.11 2.89
N GLU A 19 3.47 -11.43 3.01
CA GLU A 19 4.01 -12.17 4.15
C GLU A 19 5.54 -12.14 4.20
N GLN A 20 6.20 -11.79 3.09
CA GLN A 20 7.66 -11.73 3.00
C GLN A 20 8.24 -10.36 3.36
N VAL A 21 7.42 -9.31 3.45
CA VAL A 21 7.89 -7.95 3.76
C VAL A 21 7.73 -7.64 5.24
N ALA A 22 8.58 -6.76 5.77
CA ALA A 22 8.41 -6.25 7.13
C ALA A 22 7.06 -5.51 7.25
N SER A 23 6.29 -5.79 8.30
CA SER A 23 4.95 -5.24 8.47
C SER A 23 4.67 -4.83 9.92
N TYR A 24 3.72 -3.90 10.08
CA TYR A 24 3.36 -3.30 11.36
C TYR A 24 1.83 -3.21 11.51
N ASN A 25 1.36 -3.24 12.75
CA ASN A 25 -0.02 -2.86 13.05
C ASN A 25 -0.08 -1.34 13.20
N ILE A 26 -0.97 -0.68 12.47
CA ILE A 26 -1.12 0.78 12.49
C ILE A 26 -2.45 1.15 13.11
N HIS A 27 -2.41 2.09 14.05
CA HIS A 27 -3.61 2.68 14.65
C HIS A 27 -3.97 3.95 13.88
N ILE A 28 -5.19 3.99 13.35
CA ILE A 28 -5.75 5.14 12.64
C ILE A 28 -6.87 5.70 13.50
N ASP A 29 -6.76 6.98 13.85
CA ASP A 29 -7.88 7.71 14.41
C ASP A 29 -8.86 8.08 13.28
N THR A 30 -10.09 7.61 13.41
CA THR A 30 -11.18 7.89 12.46
C THR A 30 -12.11 9.00 12.90
N GLY A 31 -11.81 9.65 14.04
CA GLY A 31 -12.40 10.90 14.53
C GLY A 31 -13.73 11.31 13.92
N ASN A 32 -14.84 10.77 14.43
CA ASN A 32 -16.14 11.40 14.25
C ASN A 32 -16.35 12.38 15.42
N THR A 33 -16.99 13.53 15.18
CA THR A 33 -17.11 14.66 16.13
C THR A 33 -17.80 14.33 17.47
N LYS A 34 -18.29 13.10 17.63
CA LYS A 34 -19.00 12.62 18.83
C LYS A 34 -18.25 11.53 19.62
N THR A 35 -17.34 10.77 19.00
CA THR A 35 -16.51 9.75 19.65
C THR A 35 -15.25 9.48 18.83
N PRO A 36 -14.03 9.60 19.39
CA PRO A 36 -12.82 9.13 18.72
C PRO A 36 -12.86 7.60 18.62
N SER A 37 -12.85 7.09 17.40
CA SER A 37 -12.80 5.65 17.12
C SER A 37 -11.43 5.33 16.53
N VAL A 38 -10.65 4.50 17.23
CA VAL A 38 -9.36 4.02 16.73
C VAL A 38 -9.56 2.70 16.01
N ILE A 39 -9.21 2.65 14.73
CA ILE A 39 -9.18 1.42 13.95
C ILE A 39 -7.73 0.93 13.90
N THR A 40 -7.53 -0.39 14.04
CA THR A 40 -6.21 -0.99 13.84
C THR A 40 -6.16 -1.69 12.49
N LEU A 41 -5.23 -1.27 11.64
CA LEU A 41 -4.88 -1.98 10.42
C LEU A 41 -3.75 -2.95 10.73
N HIS A 42 -3.93 -4.21 10.36
CA HIS A 42 -2.96 -5.26 10.65
C HIS A 42 -2.00 -5.50 9.48
N GLU A 43 -0.76 -5.86 9.78
CA GLU A 43 0.21 -6.34 8.78
C GLU A 43 0.45 -5.35 7.62
N VAL A 44 0.48 -4.06 7.90
CA VAL A 44 0.78 -3.02 6.89
C VAL A 44 2.28 -3.02 6.55
N PRO A 45 2.68 -3.12 5.27
CA PRO A 45 4.08 -3.11 4.86
C PRO A 45 4.83 -1.86 5.31
N GLY A 46 5.96 -2.06 5.97
CA GLY A 46 6.83 -0.98 6.46
C GLY A 46 7.28 -0.03 5.36
N PHE A 47 7.56 -0.55 4.16
CA PHE A 47 7.87 0.26 2.99
C PHE A 47 6.78 1.29 2.68
N LEU A 48 5.50 0.90 2.74
CA LEU A 48 4.40 1.84 2.45
C LEU A 48 4.33 2.94 3.50
N ILE A 49 4.55 2.60 4.78
CA ILE A 49 4.60 3.59 5.87
C ILE A 49 5.72 4.60 5.62
N GLU A 50 6.93 4.12 5.33
CA GLU A 50 8.08 4.97 5.03
C GLU A 50 7.84 5.83 3.79
N ALA A 51 7.30 5.24 2.72
CA ALA A 51 7.03 5.92 1.46
C ALA A 51 5.99 7.03 1.61
N PHE A 52 4.87 6.76 2.32
CA PHE A 52 3.86 7.79 2.56
C PHE A 52 4.33 8.85 3.56
N SER A 53 5.15 8.50 4.55
CA SER A 53 5.81 9.49 5.41
C SER A 53 6.72 10.42 4.60
N LYS A 54 7.57 9.86 3.71
CA LYS A 54 8.43 10.65 2.81
C LYS A 54 7.61 11.49 1.83
N PHE A 55 6.51 10.96 1.30
CA PHE A 55 5.58 11.71 0.45
C PHE A 55 5.03 12.95 1.16
N GLN A 56 4.61 12.81 2.43
CA GLN A 56 4.14 13.93 3.24
C GLN A 56 5.26 14.95 3.52
N GLN A 57 6.47 14.50 3.87
CA GLN A 57 7.63 15.36 4.11
C GLN A 57 8.01 16.20 2.88
N LEU A 58 7.81 15.67 1.68
CA LEU A 58 8.06 16.35 0.41
C LEU A 58 6.89 17.23 -0.06
N GLU A 59 5.90 17.48 0.80
CA GLU A 59 4.67 18.21 0.47
C GLU A 59 3.95 17.63 -0.75
N GLY A 60 3.91 16.29 -0.85
CA GLY A 60 3.42 15.58 -2.03
C GLY A 60 2.02 16.00 -2.48
N CYS A 61 1.12 16.34 -1.55
CA CYS A 61 -0.23 16.79 -1.90
C CYS A 61 -0.28 18.16 -2.61
N ARG A 62 0.84 18.89 -2.70
CA ARG A 62 0.96 20.15 -3.46
C ARG A 62 1.61 19.96 -4.84
N VAL A 63 2.07 18.75 -5.15
CA VAL A 63 2.76 18.46 -6.41
C VAL A 63 1.76 18.05 -7.49
N GLU A 64 1.82 18.72 -8.64
CA GLU A 64 0.89 18.46 -9.73
C GLU A 64 1.16 17.11 -10.42
N GLY A 65 0.12 16.29 -10.52
CA GLY A 65 0.20 14.99 -11.18
C GLY A 65 0.83 13.89 -10.32
N VAL A 66 0.72 13.96 -8.99
CA VAL A 66 1.04 12.82 -8.11
C VAL A 66 0.32 11.55 -8.54
N PHE A 67 1.00 10.41 -8.42
CA PHE A 67 0.59 9.10 -8.93
C PHE A 67 0.36 9.00 -10.46
N ARG A 68 0.18 10.11 -11.18
CA ARG A 68 0.03 10.18 -12.66
C ARG A 68 1.35 10.33 -13.40
N LYS A 69 2.17 11.32 -13.05
CA LYS A 69 3.50 11.54 -13.66
C LYS A 69 4.47 10.48 -13.13
N GLU A 70 5.31 9.95 -14.01
CA GLU A 70 6.35 9.00 -13.62
C GLU A 70 7.55 9.73 -12.99
N GLY A 71 8.19 9.05 -12.04
CA GLY A 71 9.48 9.44 -11.51
C GLY A 71 10.60 9.40 -12.57
N ASN A 72 11.75 9.92 -12.19
CA ASN A 72 12.94 9.87 -13.00
C ASN A 72 13.37 8.41 -13.21
N SER A 73 13.46 8.01 -14.47
CA SER A 73 13.76 6.63 -14.86
C SER A 73 15.13 6.15 -14.37
N LEU A 74 16.14 7.02 -14.28
CA LEU A 74 17.47 6.64 -13.76
C LEU A 74 17.41 6.35 -12.27
N ARG A 75 16.75 7.20 -11.48
CA ARG A 75 16.56 6.97 -10.03
C ARG A 75 15.68 5.76 -9.75
N CYS A 76 14.64 5.56 -10.56
CA CYS A 76 13.71 4.45 -10.38
C CYS A 76 14.19 3.11 -10.96
N LYS A 77 15.33 3.08 -11.66
CA LYS A 77 15.90 1.85 -12.27
C LYS A 77 16.55 0.93 -11.25
N GLU A 78 16.97 1.47 -10.10
CA GLU A 78 17.57 0.67 -9.04
C GLU A 78 16.63 -0.44 -8.56
N ASN A 79 17.20 -1.57 -8.14
CA ASN A 79 16.41 -2.69 -7.62
C ASN A 79 15.71 -2.27 -6.31
N PRO A 80 14.37 -2.18 -6.28
CA PRO A 80 13.66 -1.69 -5.09
C PRO A 80 13.48 -2.79 -4.03
N MET A 81 13.76 -4.06 -4.35
CA MET A 81 13.46 -5.19 -3.46
C MET A 81 14.04 -5.04 -2.05
N PRO A 82 15.31 -4.63 -1.85
CA PRO A 82 15.83 -4.43 -0.50
C PRO A 82 15.03 -3.41 0.31
N VAL A 83 14.48 -2.39 -0.36
CA VAL A 83 13.63 -1.37 0.26
C VAL A 83 12.23 -1.93 0.54
N PHE A 84 11.63 -2.67 -0.39
CA PHE A 84 10.33 -3.31 -0.19
C PHE A 84 10.33 -4.31 0.96
N PHE A 85 11.43 -5.07 1.13
CA PHE A 85 11.61 -5.98 2.25
C PHE A 85 12.01 -5.29 3.57
N GLY A 86 12.22 -3.96 3.57
CA GLY A 86 12.61 -3.20 4.77
C GLY A 86 14.06 -3.42 5.21
N THR A 87 14.93 -3.91 4.32
CA THR A 87 16.37 -4.09 4.57
C THR A 87 17.21 -2.88 4.17
N LYS A 88 16.63 -1.95 3.41
CA LYS A 88 17.19 -0.64 3.07
C LYS A 88 16.11 0.43 3.16
N MET A 89 16.53 1.67 3.38
CA MET A 89 15.65 2.84 3.33
C MET A 89 15.48 3.34 1.89
N ILE A 90 14.42 4.12 1.67
CA ILE A 90 14.21 4.85 0.41
C ILE A 90 15.36 5.85 0.21
N PRO A 91 15.97 5.93 -0.99
CA PRO A 91 17.08 6.85 -1.23
C PRO A 91 16.73 8.30 -0.89
N PRO A 92 17.65 9.06 -0.30
CA PRO A 92 17.35 10.42 0.18
C PRO A 92 17.00 11.38 -0.95
N ASN A 93 17.60 11.21 -2.13
CA ASN A 93 17.41 12.03 -3.33
C ASN A 93 16.11 11.73 -4.12
N PHE A 94 15.26 10.84 -3.64
CA PHE A 94 13.95 10.58 -4.26
C PHE A 94 13.02 11.77 -4.09
N LEU A 95 12.42 12.19 -5.21
CA LEU A 95 11.37 13.21 -5.27
C LEU A 95 9.99 12.56 -5.20
N VAL A 96 8.94 13.39 -5.07
CA VAL A 96 7.54 12.95 -4.93
C VAL A 96 7.13 11.93 -6.00
N HIS A 97 7.42 12.20 -7.27
CA HIS A 97 7.07 11.27 -8.36
C HIS A 97 7.86 9.96 -8.31
N ASP A 98 9.11 9.96 -7.83
CA ASP A 98 9.91 8.74 -7.67
C ASP A 98 9.29 7.84 -6.59
N VAL A 99 8.92 8.43 -5.45
CA VAL A 99 8.22 7.75 -4.36
C VAL A 99 6.90 7.18 -4.86
N CYS A 100 6.10 7.95 -5.61
CA CYS A 100 4.86 7.47 -6.22
C CYS A 100 5.10 6.29 -7.17
N SER A 101 6.14 6.36 -8.02
CA SER A 101 6.49 5.28 -8.93
C SER A 101 6.91 4.01 -8.19
N TRP A 102 7.62 4.12 -7.06
CA TRP A 102 7.97 2.96 -6.23
C TRP A 102 6.78 2.38 -5.46
N ILE A 103 5.85 3.21 -4.96
CA ILE A 103 4.58 2.71 -4.40
C ILE A 103 3.81 1.92 -5.45
N LYS A 104 3.65 2.45 -6.66
CA LYS A 104 2.99 1.74 -7.78
C LYS A 104 3.73 0.43 -8.14
N LYS A 105 5.06 0.46 -8.13
CA LYS A 105 5.90 -0.71 -8.45
C LYS A 105 5.77 -1.80 -7.39
N PHE A 106 5.69 -1.45 -6.10
CA PHE A 106 5.45 -2.40 -5.01
C PHE A 106 4.19 -3.24 -5.26
N PHE A 107 3.05 -2.61 -5.53
CA PHE A 107 1.80 -3.33 -5.79
C PHE A 107 1.85 -4.16 -7.08
N ARG A 108 2.50 -3.64 -8.12
CA ARG A 108 2.66 -4.35 -9.41
C ARG A 108 3.55 -5.59 -9.29
N GLU A 109 4.49 -5.58 -8.36
CA GLU A 109 5.44 -6.67 -8.11
C GLU A 109 4.92 -7.65 -7.04
N LEU A 110 3.68 -7.50 -6.57
CA LEU A 110 3.07 -8.54 -5.75
C LEU A 110 2.80 -9.80 -6.59
N ARG A 111 3.18 -10.97 -6.07
CA ARG A 111 2.88 -12.27 -6.65
C ARG A 111 1.38 -12.52 -6.74
N GLN A 112 0.63 -12.03 -5.75
CA GLN A 112 -0.82 -11.99 -5.76
C GLN A 112 -1.26 -10.52 -5.72
N PRO A 113 -2.09 -10.05 -6.65
CA PRO A 113 -2.60 -8.68 -6.63
C PRO A 113 -3.27 -8.34 -5.29
N ILE A 114 -3.39 -7.05 -4.97
CA ILE A 114 -3.93 -6.62 -3.68
C ILE A 114 -5.37 -7.13 -3.44
N PHE A 115 -6.16 -7.29 -4.50
CA PHE A 115 -7.51 -7.87 -4.46
C PHE A 115 -7.53 -9.40 -4.66
N VAL A 116 -6.36 -10.04 -4.74
CA VAL A 116 -6.17 -11.48 -5.00
C VAL A 116 -6.87 -11.87 -6.31
N THR A 117 -7.93 -12.69 -6.26
CA THR A 117 -8.72 -13.14 -7.43
C THR A 117 -10.10 -12.49 -7.49
N ARG A 118 -10.31 -11.39 -6.75
CA ARG A 118 -11.63 -10.77 -6.54
C ARG A 118 -11.94 -9.60 -7.48
N GLU A 119 -10.99 -9.19 -8.31
CA GLU A 119 -11.10 -8.02 -9.21
C GLU A 119 -12.32 -8.09 -10.12
N THR A 120 -12.54 -9.23 -10.79
CA THR A 120 -13.70 -9.40 -11.68
C THR A 120 -15.03 -9.24 -10.94
N LYS A 121 -15.13 -9.76 -9.70
CA LYS A 121 -16.34 -9.61 -8.89
C LYS A 121 -16.54 -8.19 -8.41
N LEU A 122 -15.47 -7.48 -8.06
CA LEU A 122 -15.51 -6.06 -7.72
C LEU A 122 -16.07 -5.23 -8.88
N LEU A 123 -15.58 -5.48 -10.10
CA LEU A 123 -16.05 -4.79 -11.30
C LEU A 123 -17.53 -5.08 -11.58
N GLN A 124 -17.94 -6.34 -11.50
CA GLN A 124 -19.34 -6.72 -11.67
C GLN A 124 -20.25 -6.02 -10.66
N PHE A 125 -19.85 -5.93 -9.39
CA PHE A 125 -20.61 -5.21 -8.38
C PHE A 125 -20.71 -3.72 -8.70
N ALA A 126 -19.60 -3.09 -9.08
CA ALA A 126 -19.56 -1.67 -9.43
C ALA A 126 -20.44 -1.32 -10.64
N GLU A 127 -20.61 -2.25 -11.59
CA GLU A 127 -21.47 -2.06 -12.76
C GLU A 127 -22.95 -2.34 -12.47
N SER A 128 -23.25 -3.27 -11.56
CA SER A 128 -24.59 -3.84 -11.39
C SER A 128 -25.34 -3.35 -10.16
N LEU A 129 -24.63 -2.82 -9.16
CA LEU A 129 -25.19 -2.42 -7.86
C LEU A 129 -25.03 -0.93 -7.64
N ASN A 130 -25.96 -0.33 -6.91
CA ASN A 130 -25.97 1.10 -6.59
C ASN A 130 -26.17 1.35 -5.09
N GLY A 131 -25.69 2.50 -4.62
CA GLY A 131 -25.92 2.99 -3.26
C GLY A 131 -25.48 2.01 -2.17
N ASP A 132 -26.32 1.83 -1.16
CA ASP A 132 -26.00 1.04 0.04
C ASP A 132 -25.79 -0.46 -0.25
N VAL A 133 -26.47 -0.99 -1.27
CA VAL A 133 -26.33 -2.39 -1.67
C VAL A 133 -24.94 -2.67 -2.22
N LEU A 134 -24.41 -1.74 -3.03
CA LEU A 134 -23.03 -1.81 -3.51
C LEU A 134 -22.06 -1.76 -2.34
N PHE A 135 -22.26 -0.83 -1.40
CA PHE A 135 -21.40 -0.68 -0.24
C PHE A 135 -21.33 -1.95 0.61
N GLY A 136 -22.49 -2.54 0.96
CA GLY A 136 -22.55 -3.79 1.72
C GLY A 136 -21.90 -4.97 0.99
N ALA A 137 -22.08 -5.07 -0.33
CA ALA A 137 -21.47 -6.12 -1.14
C ALA A 137 -19.94 -5.97 -1.23
N LEU A 138 -19.44 -4.73 -1.36
CA LEU A 138 -18.00 -4.44 -1.36
C LEU A 138 -17.35 -4.81 -0.03
N ILE A 139 -17.92 -4.36 1.10
CA ILE A 139 -17.41 -4.70 2.43
C ILE A 139 -17.37 -6.22 2.62
N SER A 140 -18.46 -6.92 2.29
CA SER A 140 -18.54 -8.38 2.38
C SER A 140 -17.49 -9.12 1.54
N LEU A 141 -17.02 -8.49 0.46
CA LEU A 141 -15.99 -9.06 -0.39
C LEU A 141 -14.58 -8.77 0.15
N LEU A 142 -14.37 -7.57 0.69
CA LEU A 142 -13.11 -7.12 1.29
C LEU A 142 -12.83 -7.85 2.62
N ASP A 143 -13.85 -8.14 3.43
CA ASP A 143 -13.73 -8.89 4.69
C ASP A 143 -13.19 -10.32 4.50
N ARG A 144 -13.18 -10.82 3.27
CA ARG A 144 -12.66 -12.13 2.92
C ARG A 144 -11.23 -12.07 2.34
N LEU A 145 -10.60 -10.90 2.32
CA LEU A 145 -9.18 -10.77 1.99
C LEU A 145 -8.33 -11.27 3.17
N PRO A 146 -7.11 -11.79 2.91
CA PRO A 146 -6.15 -12.05 3.98
C PRO A 146 -5.87 -10.78 4.80
N PRO A 147 -5.52 -10.89 6.10
CA PRO A 147 -5.21 -9.74 6.95
C PRO A 147 -4.16 -8.79 6.34
N SER A 148 -3.06 -9.34 5.83
CA SER A 148 -2.00 -8.61 5.11
C SER A 148 -2.56 -7.77 3.96
N HIS A 149 -3.42 -8.35 3.14
CA HIS A 149 -4.07 -7.66 2.02
C HIS A 149 -5.04 -6.59 2.49
N MET A 150 -5.89 -6.90 3.48
CA MET A 150 -6.90 -5.96 4.00
C MET A 150 -6.26 -4.76 4.68
N GLY A 151 -5.26 -4.97 5.53
CA GLY A 151 -4.52 -3.88 6.18
C GLY A 151 -3.74 -3.03 5.19
N THR A 152 -3.05 -3.67 4.23
CA THR A 152 -2.34 -2.97 3.15
C THR A 152 -3.28 -2.12 2.31
N LEU A 153 -4.42 -2.68 1.88
CA LEU A 153 -5.43 -1.98 1.10
C LEU A 153 -6.06 -0.84 1.90
N GLY A 154 -6.45 -1.09 3.16
CA GLY A 154 -7.01 -0.07 4.03
C GLY A 154 -6.06 1.11 4.23
N TYR A 155 -4.77 0.83 4.41
CA TYR A 155 -3.75 1.87 4.55
C TYR A 155 -3.56 2.67 3.26
N LEU A 156 -3.48 1.98 2.12
CA LEU A 156 -3.39 2.62 0.80
C LEU A 156 -4.59 3.54 0.55
N MET A 157 -5.81 3.04 0.76
CA MET A 157 -7.04 3.79 0.52
C MET A 157 -7.13 5.02 1.42
N ARG A 158 -6.74 4.90 2.71
CA ARG A 158 -6.66 6.03 3.63
C ARG A 158 -5.70 7.10 3.13
N CYS A 159 -4.50 6.70 2.70
CA CYS A 159 -3.49 7.65 2.21
C CYS A 159 -3.92 8.31 0.90
N LEU A 160 -4.51 7.57 -0.04
CA LEU A 160 -5.02 8.11 -1.29
C LEU A 160 -6.22 9.05 -1.09
N GLN A 161 -7.04 8.83 -0.06
CA GLN A 161 -8.10 9.75 0.31
C GLN A 161 -7.55 11.13 0.70
N GLU A 162 -6.42 11.18 1.41
CA GLU A 162 -5.76 12.44 1.77
C GLU A 162 -5.21 13.19 0.55
N VAL A 163 -4.82 12.45 -0.50
CA VAL A 163 -4.36 13.03 -1.76
C VAL A 163 -5.50 13.69 -2.54
N LYS A 164 -6.73 13.14 -2.45
CA LYS A 164 -7.91 13.64 -3.17
C LYS A 164 -8.52 14.92 -2.56
N ILE A 165 -8.23 15.21 -1.29
CA ILE A 165 -8.88 16.30 -0.54
C ILE A 165 -8.24 17.68 -0.86
N ASN A 166 -7.18 17.73 -1.67
CA ASN A 166 -6.61 18.96 -2.23
C ASN A 166 -6.90 19.08 -3.74
#